data_AF-A0A0X3NYG9-F1
#
_entry.id   AF-A0A0X3NYG9-F1
#
_cell.length_a   1.000
_cell.length_b   1.000
_cell.length_c   1.000
_cell.angle_alpha   90.00
_cell.angle_beta   90.00
_cell.angle_gamma   90.00
#
_symmetry.space_group_name_H-M   'P 1'
#
loop_
_entity.id
_entity.type
_entity.pdbx_description
1 polymer ?
#
loop_
_entity_poly.entity_id
_entity_poly.type
_entity_poly.pdbx_seq_one_letter_code
_entity_poly.pdbx_strand_id
1 'polypeptide(L)'
;MTTMAERYIDAFIAADKDGSGTLTRDELTAVLKENGVSAAKVDKLMSKLDLNGDGIITLGEYKVALNISSQPMDAWRELFDLIDVDKSGAIDAEELIRFLNESGNGQLVAAVKNWIKEFDENCDGKLQYKEFLKFVASTEC
;
A
#
# COMPACT_ATOMS: atom_id res chain seq x y z
N MET A 1 2.77 -16.34 7.71
CA MET A 1 1.35 -15.96 7.81
C MET A 1 1.07 -15.07 6.62
N THR A 2 0.36 -15.54 5.62
CA THR A 2 0.16 -14.80 4.36
C THR A 2 -0.85 -13.68 4.59
N THR A 3 -0.45 -12.45 4.31
CA THR A 3 -1.26 -11.24 4.52
C THR A 3 -2.47 -11.23 3.58
N MET A 4 -3.52 -10.50 3.93
CA MET A 4 -4.70 -10.38 3.06
C MET A 4 -4.34 -9.77 1.71
N ALA A 5 -3.38 -8.85 1.66
CA ALA A 5 -2.88 -8.24 0.43
C ALA A 5 -2.30 -9.27 -0.55
N GLU A 6 -1.51 -10.23 -0.05
CA GLU A 6 -0.93 -11.30 -0.87
C GLU A 6 -2.02 -12.19 -1.49
N ARG A 7 -3.11 -12.49 -0.77
CA ARG A 7 -4.22 -13.30 -1.31
C ARG A 7 -4.94 -12.62 -2.48
N TYR A 8 -5.04 -11.29 -2.46
CA TYR A 8 -5.68 -10.56 -3.55
C TYR A 8 -4.78 -10.40 -4.76
N ILE A 9 -3.47 -10.26 -4.54
CA ILE A 9 -2.48 -10.30 -5.63
C ILE A 9 -2.48 -11.68 -6.27
N ASP A 10 -2.53 -12.76 -5.47
CA ASP A 10 -2.61 -14.13 -5.97
C ASP A 10 -3.88 -14.37 -6.80
N ALA A 11 -5.02 -13.83 -6.36
CA ALA A 11 -6.26 -13.87 -7.13
C ALA A 11 -6.19 -13.06 -8.43
N PHE A 12 -5.48 -11.93 -8.44
CA PHE A 12 -5.24 -11.13 -9.65
C PHE A 12 -4.35 -11.88 -10.63
N ILE A 13 -3.24 -12.46 -10.16
CA ILE A 13 -2.31 -13.26 -10.98
C ILE A 13 -3.00 -14.52 -11.51
N ALA A 14 -3.83 -15.18 -10.71
CA ALA A 14 -4.59 -16.34 -11.15
C ALA A 14 -5.63 -15.99 -12.24
N ALA A 15 -6.09 -14.73 -12.24
CA ALA A 15 -7.02 -14.23 -13.23
C ALA A 15 -6.33 -13.72 -14.50
N ASP A 16 -5.12 -13.17 -14.38
CA ASP A 16 -4.26 -12.71 -15.48
C ASP A 16 -3.63 -13.92 -16.18
N LYS A 17 -4.32 -14.44 -17.21
CA LYS A 17 -3.91 -15.67 -17.91
C LYS A 17 -2.76 -15.41 -18.87
N ASP A 18 -2.68 -14.20 -19.42
CA ASP A 18 -1.64 -13.84 -20.38
C ASP A 18 -0.38 -13.25 -19.72
N GLY A 19 -0.45 -12.92 -18.43
CA GLY A 19 0.66 -12.38 -17.66
C GLY A 19 1.00 -10.95 -18.02
N SER A 20 0.05 -10.22 -18.62
CA SER A 20 0.22 -8.82 -19.03
C SER A 20 0.34 -7.87 -17.84
N GLY A 21 -0.05 -8.30 -16.64
CA GLY A 21 -0.15 -7.46 -15.45
C GLY A 21 -1.42 -6.62 -15.42
N THR A 22 -2.36 -6.88 -16.32
CA THR A 22 -3.65 -6.20 -16.44
C THR A 22 -4.76 -7.21 -16.65
N LEU A 23 -5.93 -6.96 -16.05
CA LEU A 23 -7.09 -7.82 -16.22
C LEU A 23 -8.06 -7.23 -17.24
N THR A 24 -8.07 -7.78 -18.43
CA THR A 24 -9.08 -7.41 -19.42
C THR A 24 -10.46 -7.97 -19.05
N ARG A 25 -11.53 -7.38 -19.60
CA ARG A 25 -12.90 -7.89 -19.40
C ARG A 25 -13.04 -9.36 -19.78
N ASP A 26 -12.39 -9.79 -20.86
CA ASP A 26 -12.42 -11.16 -21.34
C ASP A 26 -11.74 -12.13 -20.37
N GLU A 27 -10.59 -11.75 -19.81
CA GLU A 27 -9.88 -12.55 -18.81
C GLU A 27 -10.67 -12.66 -17.50
N LEU A 28 -11.18 -11.53 -17.01
CA LEU A 28 -12.02 -11.51 -15.82
C LEU A 28 -13.28 -12.36 -16.03
N THR A 29 -13.90 -12.29 -17.21
CA THR A 29 -15.07 -13.10 -17.57
C THR A 29 -14.72 -14.58 -17.63
N ALA A 30 -13.60 -14.94 -18.26
CA ALA A 30 -13.16 -16.33 -18.40
C ALA A 30 -12.91 -16.97 -17.02
N VAL A 31 -12.20 -16.27 -16.14
CA VAL A 31 -11.84 -16.73 -14.80
C VAL A 31 -13.07 -16.82 -13.91
N LEU A 32 -13.94 -15.81 -13.92
CA LEU A 32 -15.16 -15.83 -13.12
C LEU A 32 -16.13 -16.90 -13.60
N LYS A 33 -16.24 -17.13 -14.91
CA LYS A 33 -17.05 -18.22 -15.47
C LYS A 33 -16.50 -19.59 -15.11
N GLU A 34 -15.17 -19.77 -15.14
CA GLU A 34 -14.47 -20.98 -14.67
C GLU A 34 -14.73 -21.25 -13.19
N ASN A 35 -14.86 -20.19 -12.37
CA ASN A 35 -15.24 -20.26 -10.96
C ASN A 35 -16.76 -20.34 -10.70
N GLY A 36 -17.58 -20.53 -11.74
CA GLY A 36 -19.05 -20.67 -11.61
C GLY A 36 -19.78 -19.37 -11.30
N VAL A 37 -19.16 -18.21 -11.50
CA VAL A 37 -19.76 -16.89 -11.32
C VAL A 37 -20.45 -16.45 -12.61
N SER A 38 -21.68 -15.93 -12.49
CA SER A 38 -22.49 -15.50 -13.62
C SER A 38 -22.02 -14.17 -14.22
N ALA A 39 -22.24 -13.98 -15.53
CA ALA A 39 -21.87 -12.77 -16.28
C ALA A 39 -22.40 -11.47 -15.64
N ALA A 40 -23.57 -11.51 -14.99
CA ALA A 40 -24.13 -10.36 -14.28
C ALA A 40 -23.26 -9.91 -13.09
N LYS A 41 -22.53 -10.83 -12.44
CA LYS A 41 -21.57 -10.49 -11.39
C LYS A 41 -20.26 -9.95 -11.97
N VAL A 42 -19.85 -10.43 -13.15
CA VAL A 42 -18.69 -9.90 -13.87
C VAL A 42 -18.91 -8.43 -14.19
N ASP A 43 -20.07 -8.08 -14.76
CA ASP A 43 -20.41 -6.70 -15.11
C ASP A 43 -20.41 -5.75 -13.91
N LYS A 44 -20.94 -6.25 -12.78
CA LYS A 44 -20.94 -5.55 -11.50
C LYS A 44 -19.54 -5.41 -10.88
N LEU A 45 -18.65 -6.39 -11.09
CA LEU A 45 -17.26 -6.31 -10.67
C LEU A 45 -16.48 -5.37 -11.57
N MET A 46 -16.66 -5.46 -12.90
CA MET A 46 -16.05 -4.55 -13.87
C MET A 46 -16.41 -3.11 -13.55
N SER A 47 -17.70 -2.80 -13.37
CA SER A 47 -18.16 -1.44 -13.01
C SER A 47 -17.65 -0.92 -11.66
N LYS A 48 -17.09 -1.79 -10.82
CA LYS A 48 -16.49 -1.41 -9.53
C LYS A 48 -14.97 -1.31 -9.60
N LEU A 49 -14.35 -2.20 -10.38
CA LEU A 49 -12.91 -2.37 -10.48
C LEU A 49 -12.29 -1.50 -11.58
N ASP A 50 -13.00 -1.28 -12.68
CA ASP A 50 -12.62 -0.41 -13.79
C ASP A 50 -13.04 1.03 -13.46
N LEU A 51 -12.11 1.79 -12.89
CA LEU A 51 -12.39 3.15 -12.39
C LEU A 51 -12.26 4.19 -13.50
N ASN A 52 -11.37 3.97 -14.45
CA ASN A 52 -11.15 4.87 -15.57
C ASN A 52 -12.09 4.58 -16.77
N GLY A 53 -12.76 3.42 -16.78
CA GLY A 53 -13.70 3.00 -17.82
C GLY A 53 -13.04 2.58 -19.13
N ASP A 54 -11.75 2.20 -19.11
CA ASP A 54 -11.01 1.80 -20.30
C ASP A 54 -11.23 0.31 -20.68
N GLY A 55 -11.96 -0.43 -19.84
CA GLY A 55 -12.26 -1.85 -20.03
C GLY A 55 -11.14 -2.79 -19.57
N ILE A 56 -10.11 -2.26 -18.90
CA ILE A 56 -8.94 -2.97 -18.40
C ILE A 56 -8.77 -2.64 -16.92
N ILE A 57 -8.72 -3.65 -16.08
CA ILE A 57 -8.48 -3.47 -14.65
C ILE A 57 -6.97 -3.57 -14.41
N THR A 58 -6.35 -2.45 -14.13
CA THR A 58 -4.94 -2.43 -13.71
C THR A 58 -4.81 -2.88 -12.25
N LEU A 59 -3.62 -3.33 -11.86
CA LEU A 59 -3.33 -3.68 -10.46
C LEU A 59 -3.55 -2.49 -9.50
N GLY A 60 -3.37 -1.26 -9.98
CA GLY A 60 -3.69 -0.04 -9.25
C GLY A 60 -5.18 0.10 -8.99
N GLU A 61 -6.01 -0.02 -10.03
CA GLU A 61 -7.47 0.08 -9.90
C GLU A 61 -8.06 -1.09 -9.12
N TYR A 62 -7.54 -2.31 -9.30
CA TYR A 62 -7.92 -3.48 -8.52
C TYR A 62 -7.69 -3.29 -7.02
N LYS A 63 -6.54 -2.71 -6.65
CA LYS A 63 -6.25 -2.35 -5.26
C LYS A 63 -7.23 -1.30 -4.76
N VAL A 64 -7.44 -0.23 -5.52
CA VAL A 64 -8.34 0.87 -5.12
C VAL A 64 -9.77 0.38 -4.93
N ALA A 65 -10.28 -0.39 -5.87
CA ALA A 65 -11.65 -0.85 -5.89
C ALA A 65 -11.97 -1.95 -4.85
N LEU A 66 -10.99 -2.78 -4.51
CA LEU A 66 -11.11 -3.71 -3.37
C LEU A 66 -10.85 -3.03 -2.03
N ASN A 67 -10.58 -1.71 -2.05
CA ASN A 67 -10.17 -0.95 -0.87
C ASN A 67 -8.95 -1.59 -0.17
N ILE A 68 -8.12 -2.29 -0.96
CA ILE A 68 -6.76 -2.76 -0.65
C ILE A 68 -5.77 -1.64 -0.95
N SER A 69 -6.20 -0.56 -1.62
CA SER A 69 -5.79 0.78 -1.19
C SER A 69 -6.38 0.98 0.20
N SER A 70 -5.84 0.26 1.16
CA SER A 70 -6.01 0.69 2.52
C SER A 70 -5.41 2.09 2.58
N GLN A 71 -6.08 2.94 3.33
CA GLN A 71 -5.66 4.30 3.63
C GLN A 71 -4.13 4.40 3.67
N PRO A 72 -3.52 5.56 3.34
CA PRO A 72 -2.11 5.81 3.62
C PRO A 72 -1.68 5.19 4.98
N MET A 73 -2.55 5.23 5.99
CA MET A 73 -2.42 4.56 7.28
C MET A 73 -1.90 3.10 7.30
N ASP A 74 -2.38 2.17 6.46
CA ASP A 74 -1.89 0.78 6.51
C ASP A 74 -0.54 0.61 5.80
N ALA A 75 -0.32 1.33 4.70
CA ALA A 75 1.00 1.39 4.07
C ALA A 75 2.02 2.03 5.03
N TRP A 76 1.63 3.09 5.74
CA TRP A 76 2.41 3.72 6.79
C TRP A 76 2.60 2.80 8.00
N ARG A 77 1.65 1.91 8.30
CA ARG A 77 1.77 0.89 9.36
C ARG A 77 2.83 -0.14 9.01
N GLU A 78 2.84 -0.64 7.77
CA GLU A 78 3.86 -1.58 7.28
C GLU A 78 5.23 -0.91 7.20
N LEU A 79 5.30 0.32 6.70
CA LEU A 79 6.55 1.08 6.69
C LEU A 79 7.05 1.32 8.12
N PHE A 80 6.15 1.61 9.06
CA PHE A 80 6.50 1.80 10.46
C PHE A 80 7.06 0.52 11.08
N ASP A 81 6.42 -0.63 10.88
CA ASP A 81 6.89 -1.93 11.39
C ASP A 81 8.20 -2.39 10.70
N LEU A 82 8.48 -1.90 9.49
CA LEU A 82 9.73 -2.15 8.76
C LEU A 82 10.90 -1.31 9.30
N ILE A 83 10.62 -0.10 9.79
CA ILE A 83 11.63 0.81 10.35
C ILE A 83 11.87 0.51 11.84
N ASP A 84 10.82 0.23 12.60
CA ASP A 84 10.83 -0.13 14.03
C ASP A 84 11.37 -1.56 14.21
N VAL A 85 12.70 -1.71 14.10
CA VAL A 85 13.38 -3.00 14.15
C VAL A 85 13.31 -3.59 15.56
N ASP A 86 13.35 -2.73 16.58
CA ASP A 86 13.25 -3.17 17.97
C ASP A 86 11.80 -3.44 18.43
N LYS A 87 10.80 -3.11 17.58
CA LYS A 87 9.36 -3.23 17.85
C LYS A 87 8.95 -2.51 19.14
N SER A 88 9.63 -1.42 19.47
CA SER A 88 9.31 -0.59 20.63
C SER A 88 8.01 0.18 20.46
N GLY A 89 7.47 0.24 19.23
CA GLY A 89 6.27 1.00 18.90
C GLY A 89 6.53 2.48 18.67
N ALA A 90 7.80 2.88 18.58
CA ALA A 90 8.26 4.23 18.32
C ALA A 90 9.57 4.18 17.52
N ILE A 91 9.60 4.85 16.37
CA ILE A 91 10.79 4.88 15.52
C ILE A 91 11.78 5.89 16.10
N ASP A 92 12.97 5.45 16.46
CA ASP A 92 14.02 6.40 16.84
C ASP A 92 14.82 6.93 15.65
N ALA A 93 15.57 8.00 15.90
CA ALA A 93 16.33 8.68 14.86
C ALA A 93 17.34 7.75 14.18
N GLU A 94 17.93 6.79 14.91
CA GLU A 94 18.92 5.88 14.33
C GLU A 94 18.26 4.85 13.41
N GLU A 95 17.12 4.29 13.82
CA GLU A 95 16.32 3.38 13.00
C GLU A 95 15.87 4.03 11.68
N LEU A 96 15.32 5.25 11.75
CA LEU A 96 14.84 5.96 10.57
C LEU A 96 15.98 6.36 9.63
N ILE A 97 17.10 6.84 10.17
CA ILE A 97 18.28 7.20 9.37
C ILE A 97 18.86 5.97 8.68
N ARG A 98 18.93 4.85 9.40
CA ARG A 98 19.40 3.59 8.84
C ARG A 98 18.50 3.15 7.69
N PHE A 99 17.19 3.14 7.89
CA PHE A 99 16.22 2.81 6.85
C PHE A 99 16.35 3.72 5.62
N LEU A 100 16.45 5.04 5.82
CA LEU A 100 16.59 6.00 4.71
C LEU A 100 17.89 5.81 3.93
N ASN A 101 18.99 5.47 4.60
CA ASN A 101 20.24 5.15 3.92
C ASN A 101 20.13 3.84 3.13
N GLU A 102 19.53 2.79 3.71
CA GLU A 102 19.32 1.50 3.05
C GLU A 102 18.36 1.61 1.85
N SER A 103 17.35 2.49 1.94
CA SER A 103 16.36 2.74 0.89
C SER A 103 16.87 3.66 -0.25
N GLY A 104 18.10 4.20 -0.15
CA GLY A 104 18.64 5.15 -1.13
C GLY A 104 18.11 6.58 -0.97
N ASN A 105 17.41 6.85 0.12
CA ASN A 105 16.79 8.11 0.48
C ASN A 105 17.67 8.94 1.45
N GLY A 106 18.99 8.78 1.40
CA GLY A 106 19.94 9.46 2.30
C GLY A 106 19.84 10.99 2.31
N GLN A 107 19.31 11.60 1.25
CA GLN A 107 19.02 13.04 1.19
C GLN A 107 17.95 13.50 2.20
N LEU A 108 17.01 12.62 2.56
CA LEU A 108 15.97 12.89 3.55
C LEU A 108 16.50 12.79 4.98
N VAL A 109 17.68 12.22 5.23
CA VAL A 109 18.27 12.11 6.58
C VAL A 109 18.42 13.46 7.26
N ALA A 110 18.85 14.49 6.51
CA ALA A 110 18.98 15.84 7.03
C ALA A 110 17.60 16.47 7.35
N ALA A 111 16.62 16.27 6.47
CA ALA A 111 15.25 16.74 6.66
C ALA A 111 14.59 16.05 7.86
N VAL A 112 14.79 14.73 8.01
CA VAL A 112 14.25 13.93 9.11
C VAL A 112 14.82 14.34 10.47
N LYS A 113 16.12 14.65 10.57
CA LYS A 113 16.69 15.17 11.84
C LYS A 113 16.05 16.49 12.28
N ASN A 114 15.76 17.37 11.33
CA ASN A 114 15.09 18.64 11.62
C ASN A 114 13.61 18.40 11.96
N TRP A 115 13.00 17.45 11.24
CA TRP A 115 11.61 17.06 11.40
C TRP A 115 11.33 16.41 12.76
N ILE A 116 12.17 15.48 13.22
CA ILE A 116 12.07 14.89 14.57
C ILE A 116 12.04 16.02 15.59
N LYS A 117 12.93 17.01 15.47
CA LYS A 117 12.90 18.19 16.36
C LYS A 117 11.63 19.05 16.28
N GLU A 118 10.94 19.07 15.16
CA GLU A 118 9.73 19.88 14.95
C GLU A 118 8.44 19.16 15.37
N PHE A 119 8.40 17.83 15.29
CA PHE A 119 7.18 17.03 15.49
C PHE A 119 7.23 16.10 16.71
N ASP A 120 8.40 15.93 17.34
CA ASP A 120 8.56 15.26 18.65
C ASP A 120 7.95 16.15 19.75
N GLU A 121 6.61 16.10 19.86
CA GLU A 121 5.81 16.90 20.80
C GLU A 121 6.08 16.48 22.26
N ASN A 122 6.45 15.22 22.48
CA ASN A 122 6.78 14.66 23.79
C ASN A 122 8.29 14.75 24.12
N CYS A 123 9.13 15.22 23.20
CA CYS A 123 10.57 15.39 23.34
C CYS A 123 11.29 14.11 23.82
N ASP A 124 10.79 12.93 23.43
CA ASP A 124 11.40 11.66 23.80
C ASP A 124 12.48 11.21 22.81
N GLY A 125 12.70 11.97 21.74
CA GLY A 125 13.66 11.68 20.67
C GLY A 125 13.22 10.52 19.77
N LYS A 126 11.96 10.07 19.90
CA LYS A 126 11.36 9.00 19.11
C LYS A 126 10.10 9.52 18.41
N LEU A 127 9.73 8.87 17.33
CA LEU A 127 8.51 9.16 16.59
C LEU A 127 7.51 8.04 16.84
N GLN A 128 6.49 8.37 17.62
CA GLN A 128 5.38 7.47 17.79
C GLN A 128 4.59 7.36 16.49
N TYR A 129 3.88 6.25 16.30
CA TYR A 129 3.07 6.04 15.10
C TYR A 129 2.12 7.20 14.78
N LYS A 130 1.56 7.85 15.82
CA LYS A 130 0.68 9.03 15.66
C LYS A 130 1.42 10.25 15.11
N GLU A 131 2.65 10.49 15.53
CA GLU A 131 3.48 11.63 15.11
C GLU A 131 4.02 11.39 13.70
N PHE A 132 4.41 10.15 13.42
CA PHE A 132 4.77 9.69 12.08
C PHE A 132 3.62 9.92 11.08
N LEU A 133 2.37 9.58 11.45
CA LEU A 133 1.20 9.80 10.60
C LEU A 133 0.92 11.29 10.35
N LYS A 134 1.09 12.16 11.34
CA LYS A 134 0.93 13.61 11.16
C LYS A 134 1.91 14.17 10.13
N PHE A 135 3.13 13.63 10.09
CA PHE A 135 4.16 14.07 9.16
C PHE A 135 3.92 13.67 7.73
N VAL A 136 3.63 12.39 7.50
CA VAL A 136 3.35 11.90 6.15
C VAL A 136 2.10 12.58 5.59
N ALA A 137 1.08 12.81 6.42
CA ALA A 137 -0.09 13.60 6.04
C ALA A 137 0.23 15.07 5.75
N SER A 138 1.28 15.64 6.34
CA SER A 138 1.69 17.04 6.11
C SER A 138 2.64 17.22 4.94
N THR A 139 3.29 16.16 4.45
CA THR A 139 4.25 16.19 3.33
C THR A 139 3.61 15.85 1.98
N GLU A 140 2.38 15.34 1.95
CA GLU A 140 1.58 15.11 0.74
C GLU A 140 0.74 16.33 0.29
N CYS A 141 1.15 17.56 0.64
CA CYS A 141 0.47 18.80 0.23
C CYS A 141 1.33 19.69 -0.69
#